data_AF-A0A5N4B5T6-F1
#
_entry.id   AF-A0A5N4B5T6-F1
#
_cell.length_a   1.000
_cell.length_b   1.000
_cell.length_c   1.000
_cell.angle_alpha   90.00
_cell.angle_beta   90.00
_cell.angle_gamma   90.00
#
_symmetry.space_group_name_H-M   'P 1'
#
loop_
_entity.id
_entity.type
_entity.pdbx_description
1 polymer ?
#
loop_
_entity_poly.entity_id
_entity_poly.type
_entity_poly.pdbx_seq_one_letter_code
_entity_poly.pdbx_strand_id
1 'polypeptide(L)'
;MCCRDYVMCIFAAIWSFVQTILHLAWCIWAVNFYNCHYGITRNTFKFLWYLTYFYSDSCVNVTVLDVIDYRYLGNETANRALNLPFPPQSAAADRTANIFSTYIVIDALWMVTALNLLIATLCRIRNQWALLMHFPWPSVLLILLFFDGVCAAWYGIDVSLTSDFQSWAMFIGIPNQDLLDEINIKLYAVSMVYPSILMMASVNAYQDFDDDASISIESRCY
;
A
#
# COMPACT_ATOMS: atom_id res chain seq x y z
N MET A 1 17.12 16.55 -28.85
CA MET A 1 15.83 15.83 -28.69
C MET A 1 15.19 15.74 -30.05
N CYS A 2 15.15 14.53 -30.59
CA CYS A 2 14.40 14.23 -31.80
C CYS A 2 12.90 14.28 -31.46
N CYS A 3 12.05 14.50 -32.48
CA CYS A 3 10.60 14.60 -32.33
C CYS A 3 9.98 13.37 -31.62
N ARG A 4 10.62 12.19 -31.75
CA ARG A 4 10.24 10.95 -31.07
C ARG A 4 10.42 11.03 -29.54
N ASP A 5 11.52 11.61 -29.09
CA ASP A 5 11.84 11.75 -27.66
C ASP A 5 10.90 12.76 -26.99
N TYR A 6 10.49 13.79 -27.73
CA TYR A 6 9.59 14.84 -27.23
C TYR A 6 8.20 14.29 -26.85
N VAL A 7 7.59 13.49 -27.72
CA VAL A 7 6.26 12.90 -27.46
C VAL A 7 6.33 11.92 -26.29
N MET A 8 7.39 11.11 -26.21
CA MET A 8 7.61 10.18 -25.10
C MET A 8 7.79 10.90 -23.77
N CYS A 9 8.57 11.99 -23.71
CA CYS A 9 8.74 12.77 -22.48
C CYS A 9 7.43 13.41 -22.00
N ILE A 10 6.60 13.93 -22.91
CA ILE A 10 5.28 14.46 -22.54
C ILE A 10 4.40 13.34 -21.98
N PHE A 11 4.33 12.20 -22.67
CA PHE A 11 3.52 11.08 -22.23
C PHE A 11 3.98 10.57 -20.86
N ALA A 12 5.28 10.36 -20.67
CA ALA A 12 5.86 9.93 -19.40
C ALA A 12 5.55 10.92 -18.27
N ALA A 13 5.68 12.23 -18.51
CA ALA A 13 5.38 13.24 -17.50
C ALA A 13 3.89 13.26 -17.11
N ILE A 14 2.99 13.20 -18.09
CA ILE A 14 1.54 13.15 -17.84
C ILE A 14 1.16 11.86 -17.11
N TRP A 15 1.69 10.72 -17.55
CA TRP A 15 1.44 9.43 -16.93
C TRP A 15 1.91 9.41 -15.47
N SER A 16 3.17 9.80 -15.22
CA SER A 16 3.68 9.93 -13.85
C SER A 16 2.79 10.83 -13.01
N PHE A 17 2.39 11.99 -13.53
CA PHE A 17 1.53 12.91 -12.77
C PHE A 17 0.18 12.30 -12.38
N VAL A 18 -0.50 11.63 -13.33
CA VAL A 18 -1.78 10.94 -13.05
C VAL A 18 -1.59 9.80 -12.06
N GLN A 19 -0.55 8.98 -12.26
CA GLN A 19 -0.21 7.87 -11.37
C GLN A 19 0.07 8.35 -9.95
N THR A 20 0.87 9.41 -9.79
CA THR A 20 1.18 10.00 -8.49
C THR A 20 -0.08 10.55 -7.81
N ILE A 21 -1.02 11.16 -8.54
CA ILE A 21 -2.29 11.64 -7.93
C ILE A 21 -3.09 10.47 -7.36
N LEU A 22 -3.22 9.37 -8.13
CA LEU A 22 -3.97 8.20 -7.68
C LEU A 22 -3.31 7.55 -6.47
N HIS A 23 -1.99 7.41 -6.50
CA HIS A 23 -1.21 6.83 -5.41
C HIS A 23 -1.24 7.71 -4.15
N LEU A 24 -1.11 9.02 -4.29
CA LEU A 24 -1.20 9.97 -3.18
C LEU A 24 -2.59 9.96 -2.54
N ALA A 25 -3.66 9.90 -3.34
CA ALA A 25 -5.02 9.79 -2.84
C ALA A 25 -5.21 8.49 -2.04
N TRP A 26 -4.64 7.38 -2.51
CA TRP A 26 -4.62 6.11 -1.79
C TRP A 26 -3.86 6.21 -0.46
N CYS A 27 -2.66 6.78 -0.45
CA CYS A 27 -1.86 6.94 0.77
C CYS A 27 -2.56 7.84 1.81
N ILE A 28 -3.16 8.95 1.39
CA ILE A 28 -3.94 9.83 2.27
C ILE A 28 -5.15 9.09 2.84
N TRP A 29 -5.87 8.34 2.01
CA TRP A 29 -6.99 7.53 2.46
C TRP A 29 -6.54 6.50 3.50
N ALA A 30 -5.42 5.82 3.27
CA ALA A 30 -4.84 4.81 4.16
C ALA A 30 -4.43 5.40 5.53
N VAL A 31 -3.78 6.57 5.54
CA VAL A 31 -3.41 7.27 6.78
C VAL A 31 -4.65 7.76 7.54
N ASN A 32 -5.66 8.28 6.84
CA ASN A 32 -6.93 8.66 7.47
C ASN A 32 -7.70 7.46 8.03
N PHE A 33 -7.58 6.30 7.37
CA PHE A 33 -8.16 5.04 7.83
C PHE A 33 -7.48 4.55 9.12
N TYR A 34 -6.14 4.63 9.19
CA TYR A 34 -5.37 4.38 10.41
C TYR A 34 -5.75 5.33 11.56
N ASN A 35 -5.94 6.62 11.26
CA ASN A 35 -6.35 7.65 12.24
C ASN A 35 -7.85 7.61 12.60
N CYS A 36 -8.55 6.50 12.36
CA CYS A 36 -9.94 6.28 12.74
C CYS A 36 -10.94 7.28 12.13
N HIS A 37 -10.60 7.98 11.04
CA HIS A 37 -11.49 8.98 10.46
C HIS A 37 -12.70 8.36 9.75
N TYR A 38 -12.56 7.12 9.30
CA TYR A 38 -13.62 6.36 8.63
C TYR A 38 -14.14 5.25 9.53
N GLY A 39 -15.47 5.12 9.57
CA GLY A 39 -16.12 4.05 10.32
C GLY A 39 -15.77 2.68 9.77
N ILE A 40 -15.52 1.74 10.67
CA ILE A 40 -15.22 0.36 10.32
C ILE A 40 -16.48 -0.27 9.73
N THR A 41 -16.40 -0.72 8.47
CA THR A 41 -17.53 -1.33 7.78
C THR A 41 -17.70 -2.80 8.20
N ARG A 42 -18.95 -3.31 8.24
CA ARG A 42 -19.26 -4.74 8.48
C ARG A 42 -18.75 -5.72 7.41
N ASN A 43 -17.98 -5.26 6.43
CA ASN A 43 -17.42 -6.13 5.42
C ASN A 43 -16.20 -6.85 6.02
N THR A 44 -16.31 -8.18 6.19
CA THR A 44 -15.27 -9.04 6.77
C THR A 44 -13.90 -8.81 6.14
N PHE A 45 -13.82 -8.60 4.82
CA PHE A 45 -12.55 -8.37 4.13
C PHE A 45 -11.91 -7.04 4.54
N LYS A 46 -12.68 -5.95 4.50
CA LYS A 46 -12.18 -4.62 4.91
C LYS A 46 -11.77 -4.61 6.38
N PHE A 47 -12.51 -5.35 7.19
CA PHE A 47 -12.24 -5.50 8.61
C PHE A 47 -10.94 -6.27 8.88
N LEU A 48 -10.71 -7.41 8.23
CA LEU A 48 -9.46 -8.16 8.34
C LEU A 48 -8.27 -7.32 7.87
N TRP A 49 -8.45 -6.60 6.76
CA TRP A 49 -7.41 -5.69 6.26
C TRP A 49 -7.09 -4.58 7.26
N TYR A 50 -8.12 -4.00 7.87
CA TYR A 50 -7.98 -3.05 8.97
C TYR A 50 -7.20 -3.64 10.13
N LEU A 51 -7.59 -4.83 10.62
CA LEU A 51 -6.90 -5.47 11.74
C LEU A 51 -5.42 -5.77 11.48
N THR A 52 -5.09 -6.20 10.28
CA THR A 52 -3.71 -6.56 9.95
C THR A 52 -2.81 -5.33 9.81
N TYR A 53 -3.28 -4.27 9.14
CA TYR A 53 -2.41 -3.19 8.66
C TYR A 53 -2.79 -1.77 9.10
N PHE A 54 -3.97 -1.56 9.68
CA PHE A 54 -4.47 -0.23 10.01
C PHE A 54 -5.04 -0.11 11.43
N TYR A 55 -5.01 -1.18 12.21
CA TYR A 55 -5.51 -1.16 13.57
C TYR A 55 -4.60 -0.30 14.45
N SER A 56 -5.21 0.72 15.06
CA SER A 56 -4.60 1.57 16.06
C SER A 56 -5.34 1.41 17.38
N ASP A 57 -4.60 1.33 18.49
CA ASP A 57 -5.16 1.27 19.84
C ASP A 57 -5.88 2.58 20.24
N SER A 58 -5.56 3.67 19.56
CA SER A 58 -6.21 4.97 19.71
C SER A 58 -7.64 5.00 19.18
N CYS A 59 -8.03 4.03 18.33
CA CYS A 59 -9.38 3.93 17.80
C CYS A 59 -10.34 3.33 18.85
N VAL A 60 -11.26 4.15 19.38
CA VAL A 60 -12.17 3.77 20.47
C VAL A 60 -13.10 2.59 20.09
N ASN A 61 -13.13 1.59 20.99
CA ASN A 61 -14.11 0.49 21.13
C ASN A 61 -14.45 -0.33 19.87
N VAL A 62 -13.44 -0.81 19.15
CA VAL A 62 -13.63 -1.98 18.28
C VAL A 62 -13.77 -3.20 19.18
N THR A 63 -14.98 -3.75 19.28
CA THR A 63 -15.19 -4.98 20.06
C THR A 63 -14.96 -6.20 19.18
N VAL A 64 -14.47 -7.29 19.77
CA VAL A 64 -14.26 -8.56 19.06
C VAL A 64 -15.55 -9.08 18.40
N LEU A 65 -16.72 -8.63 18.88
CA LEU A 65 -18.03 -8.94 18.33
C LEU A 65 -18.27 -8.45 16.90
N ASP A 66 -17.55 -7.43 16.43
CA ASP A 66 -17.62 -7.01 15.03
C ASP A 66 -16.84 -7.96 14.09
N VAL A 67 -15.91 -8.74 14.65
CA VAL A 67 -15.05 -9.68 13.91
C VAL A 67 -15.80 -10.98 13.58
N ILE A 68 -16.60 -11.47 14.53
CA ILE A 68 -17.22 -12.79 14.46
C ILE A 68 -18.72 -12.61 14.28
N ASP A 69 -19.30 -13.17 13.21
CA ASP A 69 -20.76 -13.23 13.06
C ASP A 69 -21.33 -14.11 14.18
N TYR A 70 -21.67 -13.47 15.29
CA TYR A 70 -22.18 -14.07 16.52
C TYR A 70 -23.43 -14.91 16.29
N ARG A 71 -24.10 -14.77 15.14
CA ARG A 71 -25.24 -15.60 14.73
C ARG A 71 -24.90 -17.09 14.65
N TYR A 72 -23.62 -17.44 14.55
CA TYR A 72 -23.15 -18.82 14.49
C TYR A 72 -22.47 -19.31 15.78
N LEU A 73 -22.31 -18.45 16.79
CA LEU A 73 -21.75 -18.82 18.08
C LEU A 73 -22.85 -19.15 19.10
N GLY A 74 -22.58 -20.10 20.00
CA GLY A 74 -23.45 -20.33 21.14
C GLY A 74 -23.42 -19.16 22.12
N ASN A 75 -24.49 -18.97 22.92
CA ASN A 75 -24.59 -17.85 23.87
C ASN A 75 -23.41 -17.78 24.86
N GLU A 76 -22.84 -18.92 25.27
CA GLU A 76 -21.69 -18.94 26.18
C GLU A 76 -20.37 -18.53 25.52
N THR A 77 -20.12 -18.96 24.28
CA THR A 77 -18.93 -18.57 23.51
C THR A 77 -19.00 -17.11 23.08
N ALA A 78 -20.18 -16.60 22.73
CA ALA A 78 -20.40 -15.19 22.45
C ALA A 78 -20.10 -14.30 23.68
N ASN A 79 -20.54 -14.70 24.88
CA ASN A 79 -20.25 -13.95 26.11
C ASN A 79 -18.77 -13.99 26.50
N ARG A 80 -18.04 -15.08 26.20
CA ARG A 80 -16.58 -15.13 26.38
C ARG A 80 -15.86 -14.24 25.38
N ALA A 81 -16.26 -14.27 24.11
CA ALA A 81 -15.71 -13.43 23.05
C ALA A 81 -15.92 -11.93 23.32
N LEU A 82 -17.07 -11.54 23.89
CA LEU A 82 -17.39 -10.15 24.23
C LEU A 82 -16.46 -9.56 25.31
N ASN A 83 -15.96 -10.40 26.22
CA ASN A 83 -15.13 -9.97 27.35
C ASN A 83 -13.62 -10.09 27.08
N LEU A 84 -13.21 -10.49 25.87
CA LEU A 84 -11.80 -10.55 25.51
C LEU A 84 -11.29 -9.14 25.19
N PRO A 85 -10.23 -8.67 25.89
CA PRO A 85 -9.59 -7.41 25.52
C PRO A 85 -9.06 -7.54 24.10
N PHE A 86 -9.26 -6.49 23.31
CA PHE A 86 -8.67 -6.42 21.97
C PHE A 86 -7.14 -6.47 22.08
N PRO A 87 -6.43 -7.18 21.18
CA PRO A 87 -4.98 -7.17 21.22
C PRO A 87 -4.42 -5.74 21.13
N PRO A 88 -3.23 -5.50 21.70
CA PRO A 88 -2.53 -4.24 21.46
C PRO A 88 -2.27 -4.06 19.97
N GLN A 89 -2.00 -2.82 19.56
CA GLN A 89 -1.66 -2.50 18.19
C GLN A 89 -0.52 -3.39 17.66
N SER A 90 -0.70 -3.94 16.45
CA SER A 90 0.30 -4.79 15.82
C SER A 90 1.46 -3.94 15.29
N ALA A 91 2.69 -4.46 15.38
CA ALA A 91 3.86 -3.82 14.80
C ALA A 91 3.74 -3.64 13.27
N ALA A 92 2.91 -4.47 12.61
CA ALA A 92 2.62 -4.35 11.19
C ALA A 92 1.80 -3.10 10.88
N ALA A 93 0.80 -2.75 11.71
CA ALA A 93 0.01 -1.56 11.53
C ALA A 93 0.83 -0.27 11.68
N ASP A 94 1.68 -0.19 12.72
CA ASP A 94 2.61 0.93 12.91
C ASP A 94 3.55 1.10 11.72
N ARG A 95 4.13 -0.01 11.25
CA ARG A 95 5.03 -0.02 10.10
C ARG A 95 4.31 0.47 8.84
N THR A 96 3.11 -0.02 8.57
CA THR A 96 2.32 0.37 7.39
C THR A 96 1.94 1.85 7.43
N ALA A 97 1.55 2.39 8.58
CA ALA A 97 1.27 3.82 8.74
C ALA A 97 2.50 4.70 8.43
N ASN A 98 3.68 4.28 8.89
CA ASN A 98 4.95 4.96 8.61
C ASN A 98 5.35 4.87 7.13
N ILE A 99 5.14 3.72 6.49
CA ILE A 99 5.38 3.53 5.05
C ILE A 99 4.50 4.47 4.23
N PHE A 100 3.18 4.52 4.49
CA PHE A 100 2.28 5.42 3.76
C PHE A 100 2.59 6.90 4.00
N SER A 101 2.98 7.28 5.22
CA SER A 101 3.42 8.64 5.52
C SER A 101 4.67 9.02 4.72
N THR A 102 5.59 8.07 4.53
CA THR A 102 6.79 8.25 3.71
C THR A 102 6.45 8.39 2.23
N TYR A 103 5.54 7.55 1.71
CA TYR A 103 5.06 7.66 0.33
C TYR A 103 4.41 9.00 0.03
N ILE A 104 3.63 9.58 0.95
CA ILE A 104 3.05 10.93 0.77
C ILE A 104 4.14 11.97 0.45
N VAL A 105 5.29 11.90 1.13
CA VAL A 105 6.41 12.83 0.91
C VAL A 105 7.11 12.55 -0.42
N ILE A 106 7.37 11.27 -0.73
CA ILE A 106 8.03 10.87 -1.99
C ILE A 106 7.14 11.21 -3.19
N ASP A 107 5.83 10.96 -3.11
CA ASP A 107 4.85 11.29 -4.14
C ASP A 107 4.77 12.80 -4.39
N ALA A 108 4.78 13.62 -3.33
CA ALA A 108 4.80 15.07 -3.48
C ALA A 108 6.05 15.53 -4.26
N LEU A 109 7.23 14.97 -3.97
CA LEU A 109 8.45 15.24 -4.72
C LEU A 109 8.35 14.74 -6.16
N TRP A 110 7.84 13.54 -6.36
CA TRP A 110 7.70 12.93 -7.69
C TRP A 110 6.76 13.74 -8.58
N MET A 111 5.63 14.20 -8.06
CA MET A 111 4.68 15.08 -8.74
C MET A 111 5.34 16.39 -9.19
N VAL A 112 6.12 17.03 -8.31
CA VAL A 112 6.87 18.26 -8.66
C VAL A 112 7.88 18.00 -9.76
N THR A 113 8.64 16.91 -9.68
CA THR A 113 9.63 16.58 -10.72
C THR A 113 8.99 16.18 -12.06
N ALA A 114 7.83 15.51 -12.06
CA ALA A 114 7.06 15.20 -13.27
C ALA A 114 6.51 16.49 -13.93
N LEU A 115 6.02 17.44 -13.12
CA LEU A 115 5.59 18.73 -13.63
C LEU A 115 6.76 19.53 -14.24
N ASN A 116 7.93 19.52 -13.59
CA ASN A 116 9.14 20.14 -14.12
C ASN A 116 9.58 19.50 -15.44
N LEU A 117 9.51 18.17 -15.54
CA LEU A 117 9.78 17.44 -16.79
C LEU A 117 8.82 17.89 -17.90
N LEU A 118 7.52 18.00 -17.60
CA LEU A 118 6.51 18.46 -18.55
C LEU A 118 6.79 19.89 -19.03
N ILE A 119 7.02 20.83 -18.09
CA ILE A 119 7.31 22.23 -18.40
C ILE A 119 8.58 22.34 -19.24
N ALA A 120 9.65 21.66 -18.85
CA ALA A 120 10.92 21.72 -19.56
C ALA A 120 10.82 21.16 -20.98
N THR A 121 10.03 20.10 -21.16
CA THR A 121 9.73 19.53 -22.47
C THR A 121 8.93 20.52 -23.31
N LEU A 122 7.80 21.03 -22.81
CA LEU A 122 6.92 21.96 -23.55
C LEU A 122 7.61 23.28 -23.92
N CYS A 123 8.40 23.85 -23.01
CA CYS A 123 9.16 25.08 -23.24
C CYS A 123 10.45 24.85 -24.04
N ARG A 124 10.78 23.59 -24.38
CA ARG A 124 12.00 23.20 -25.10
C ARG A 124 13.27 23.77 -24.44
N ILE A 125 13.35 23.69 -23.12
CA ILE A 125 14.50 24.17 -22.35
C ILE A 125 15.76 23.41 -22.80
N ARG A 126 16.84 24.13 -23.08
CA ARG A 126 18.13 23.58 -23.53
C ARG A 126 19.26 23.92 -22.53
N ASN A 127 20.43 23.33 -22.77
CA ASN A 127 21.67 23.55 -22.02
C ASN A 127 21.60 23.02 -20.57
N GLN A 128 22.41 23.58 -19.66
CA GLN A 128 22.52 23.14 -18.25
C GLN A 128 21.18 23.20 -17.51
N TRP A 129 20.27 24.10 -17.89
CA TRP A 129 18.91 24.17 -17.35
C TRP A 129 18.05 22.95 -17.69
N ALA A 130 18.31 22.31 -18.83
CA ALA A 130 17.63 21.07 -19.18
C ALA A 130 18.03 19.95 -18.21
N LEU A 131 19.31 19.87 -17.81
CA LEU A 131 19.76 18.90 -16.83
C LEU A 131 19.03 19.10 -15.49
N LEU A 132 18.98 20.34 -14.99
CA LEU A 132 18.32 20.65 -13.71
C LEU A 132 16.82 20.29 -13.70
N MET A 133 16.13 20.40 -14.84
CA MET A 133 14.69 20.15 -14.91
C MET A 133 14.33 18.69 -15.26
N HIS A 134 15.15 18.02 -16.07
CA HIS A 134 14.87 16.64 -16.52
C HIS A 134 15.47 15.60 -15.58
N PHE A 135 16.63 15.86 -14.98
CA PHE A 135 17.37 14.88 -14.17
C PHE A 135 16.75 14.53 -12.79
N PRO A 136 16.03 15.44 -12.11
CA PRO A 136 15.37 15.09 -10.86
C PRO A 136 14.30 14.00 -11.01
N TRP A 137 13.54 13.99 -12.11
CA TRP A 137 12.49 12.99 -12.35
C TRP A 137 12.99 11.53 -12.33
N PRO A 138 14.01 11.13 -13.14
CA PRO A 138 14.52 9.76 -13.09
C PRO A 138 15.23 9.45 -11.76
N SER A 139 15.76 10.46 -11.05
CA SER A 139 16.38 10.27 -9.73
C SER A 139 15.34 9.91 -8.67
N VAL A 140 14.21 10.64 -8.62
CA VAL A 140 13.10 10.34 -7.71
C VAL A 140 12.46 9.00 -8.08
N LEU A 141 12.33 8.70 -9.37
CA LEU A 141 11.86 7.41 -9.84
C LEU A 141 12.72 6.25 -9.32
N LEU A 142 14.05 6.36 -9.39
CA LEU A 142 14.95 5.32 -8.88
C LEU A 142 14.78 5.10 -7.37
N ILE A 143 14.58 6.18 -6.60
CA ILE A 143 14.30 6.11 -5.16
C ILE A 143 12.98 5.38 -4.90
N LEU A 144 11.94 5.70 -5.67
CA LEU A 144 10.62 5.08 -5.56
C LEU A 144 10.69 3.58 -5.87
N LEU A 145 11.34 3.19 -6.97
CA LEU A 145 11.53 1.77 -7.32
C LEU A 145 12.29 0.99 -6.24
N PHE A 146 13.32 1.59 -5.64
CA PHE A 146 14.04 0.98 -4.53
C PHE A 146 13.12 0.80 -3.31
N PHE A 147 12.35 1.83 -2.97
CA PHE A 147 11.42 1.79 -1.84
C PHE A 147 10.29 0.77 -2.05
N ASP A 148 9.77 0.66 -3.28
CA ASP A 148 8.79 -0.35 -3.68
C ASP A 148 9.35 -1.77 -3.51
N GLY A 149 10.60 -2.00 -3.93
CA GLY A 149 11.27 -3.29 -3.72
C GLY A 149 11.39 -3.67 -2.24
N VAL A 150 11.72 -2.71 -1.38
CA VAL A 150 11.79 -2.93 0.08
C VAL A 150 10.40 -3.21 0.67
N CYS A 151 9.39 -2.44 0.28
CA CYS A 151 8.01 -2.65 0.72
C CYS A 151 7.45 -3.99 0.25
N ALA A 152 7.70 -4.37 -1.00
CA ALA A 152 7.30 -5.66 -1.55
C ALA A 152 7.96 -6.82 -0.78
N ALA A 153 9.25 -6.70 -0.43
CA ALA A 153 9.93 -7.71 0.38
C ALA A 153 9.31 -7.82 1.79
N TRP A 154 9.02 -6.70 2.46
CA TRP A 154 8.38 -6.71 3.78
C TRP A 154 6.97 -7.30 3.75
N TYR A 155 6.11 -6.86 2.84
CA TYR A 155 4.76 -7.41 2.73
C TYR A 155 4.78 -8.86 2.24
N GLY A 156 5.78 -9.27 1.45
CA GLY A 156 6.00 -10.66 1.09
C GLY A 156 6.35 -11.54 2.30
N ILE A 157 7.12 -11.02 3.25
CA ILE A 157 7.38 -11.72 4.53
C ILE A 157 6.09 -11.80 5.35
N ASP A 158 5.31 -10.72 5.45
CA ASP A 158 4.02 -10.77 6.15
C ASP A 158 3.09 -11.83 5.57
N VAL A 159 2.98 -11.94 4.24
CA VAL A 159 2.20 -13.00 3.56
C VAL A 159 2.60 -14.39 4.07
N SER A 160 3.90 -14.65 4.20
CA SER A 160 4.42 -15.94 4.65
C SER A 160 4.15 -16.22 6.13
N LEU A 161 3.95 -15.17 6.94
CA LEU A 161 3.61 -15.27 8.35
C LEU A 161 2.10 -15.34 8.60
N THR A 162 1.27 -14.99 7.60
CA THR A 162 -0.20 -14.99 7.70
C THR A 162 -0.85 -16.03 6.78
N SER A 163 -0.16 -17.12 6.47
CA SER A 163 -0.65 -18.17 5.58
C SER A 163 -1.82 -18.97 6.13
N ASP A 164 -1.95 -19.03 7.44
CA ASP A 164 -3.00 -19.72 8.18
C ASP A 164 -3.58 -18.82 9.28
N PHE A 165 -4.80 -19.14 9.72
CA PHE A 165 -5.53 -18.33 10.68
C PHE A 165 -4.83 -18.22 12.03
N GLN A 166 -4.20 -19.31 12.47
CA GLN A 166 -3.50 -19.35 13.75
C GLN A 166 -2.27 -18.45 13.71
N SER A 167 -1.44 -18.56 12.66
CA SER A 167 -0.29 -17.68 12.46
C SER A 167 -0.71 -16.22 12.26
N TRP A 168 -1.79 -15.94 11.53
CA TRP A 168 -2.34 -14.58 11.43
C TRP A 168 -2.79 -14.03 12.78
N ALA A 169 -3.52 -14.83 13.57
CA ALA A 169 -4.00 -14.39 14.87
C ALA A 169 -2.83 -14.11 15.83
N MET A 170 -1.77 -14.91 15.77
CA MET A 170 -0.52 -14.63 16.48
C MET A 170 0.15 -13.35 15.96
N PHE A 171 0.16 -13.14 14.64
CA PHE A 171 0.73 -11.96 13.99
C PHE A 171 0.05 -10.66 14.44
N ILE A 172 -1.28 -10.65 14.59
CA ILE A 172 -2.03 -9.50 15.11
C ILE A 172 -2.09 -9.46 16.65
N GLY A 173 -1.51 -10.45 17.35
CA GLY A 173 -1.37 -10.46 18.80
C GLY A 173 -2.56 -10.99 19.61
N ILE A 174 -3.48 -11.77 19.02
CA ILE A 174 -4.61 -12.36 19.76
C ILE A 174 -4.08 -13.45 20.73
N PRO A 175 -4.28 -13.32 22.05
CA PRO A 175 -3.62 -14.17 23.04
C PRO A 175 -4.26 -15.56 23.26
N ASN A 176 -5.47 -15.81 22.76
CA ASN A 176 -6.28 -16.97 23.18
C ASN A 176 -6.58 -17.93 22.02
N GLN A 177 -5.70 -18.92 21.81
CA GLN A 177 -5.77 -19.85 20.68
C GLN A 177 -6.91 -20.87 20.80
N ASP A 178 -7.26 -21.27 22.02
CA ASP A 178 -8.32 -22.25 22.26
C ASP A 178 -9.69 -21.77 21.74
N LEU A 179 -9.96 -20.45 21.81
CA LEU A 179 -11.18 -19.85 21.29
C LEU A 179 -11.16 -19.76 19.75
N LEU A 180 -9.98 -19.56 19.17
CA LEU A 180 -9.78 -19.43 17.72
C LEU A 180 -9.98 -20.76 17.00
N ASP A 181 -9.56 -21.86 17.63
CA ASP A 181 -9.79 -23.22 17.14
C ASP A 181 -11.29 -23.58 17.08
N GLU A 182 -12.10 -23.02 17.99
CA GLU A 182 -13.55 -23.24 18.07
C GLU A 182 -14.33 -22.49 16.97
N ILE A 183 -13.81 -21.38 16.44
CA ILE A 183 -14.50 -20.47 15.50
C ILE A 183 -14.61 -21.02 14.05
N ASN A 184 -14.12 -22.24 13.77
CA ASN A 184 -14.26 -22.96 12.50
C ASN A 184 -13.82 -22.17 11.24
N ILE A 185 -12.52 -22.30 10.97
CA ILE A 185 -11.63 -21.49 10.13
C ILE A 185 -11.87 -21.57 8.59
N LYS A 186 -12.82 -22.37 8.11
CA LYS A 186 -12.94 -22.67 6.66
C LYS A 186 -13.22 -21.46 5.75
N LEU A 187 -13.78 -20.38 6.28
CA LEU A 187 -14.07 -19.17 5.48
C LEU A 187 -12.89 -18.18 5.43
N TYR A 188 -11.90 -18.31 6.32
CA TYR A 188 -10.90 -17.26 6.56
C TYR A 188 -9.58 -17.45 5.81
N ALA A 189 -9.18 -18.69 5.49
CA ALA A 189 -7.91 -18.98 4.82
C ALA A 189 -7.75 -18.27 3.46
N VAL A 190 -8.85 -18.14 2.70
CA VAL A 190 -8.80 -17.42 1.41
C VAL A 190 -8.74 -15.90 1.63
N SER A 191 -9.29 -15.37 2.72
CA SER A 191 -9.39 -13.91 2.93
C SER A 191 -8.13 -13.24 3.49
N MET A 192 -7.17 -14.00 4.03
CA MET A 192 -6.04 -13.47 4.81
C MET A 192 -4.80 -13.12 4.00
N VAL A 193 -4.60 -13.75 2.85
CA VAL A 193 -3.47 -13.46 1.94
C VAL A 193 -3.75 -12.20 1.10
N TYR A 194 -5.02 -11.92 0.81
CA TYR A 194 -5.44 -10.83 -0.07
C TYR A 194 -5.09 -9.43 0.44
N PRO A 195 -5.21 -9.09 1.73
CA PRO A 195 -4.72 -7.83 2.28
C PRO A 195 -3.27 -7.55 1.90
N SER A 196 -2.39 -8.52 2.12
CA SER A 196 -0.95 -8.39 1.89
C SER A 196 -0.61 -8.39 0.40
N ILE A 197 -1.33 -9.17 -0.43
CA ILE A 197 -1.23 -9.10 -1.89
C ILE A 197 -1.72 -7.74 -2.41
N LEU A 198 -2.81 -7.20 -1.89
CA LEU A 198 -3.33 -5.89 -2.28
C LEU A 198 -2.32 -4.79 -1.91
N MET A 199 -1.69 -4.90 -0.74
CA MET A 199 -0.60 -4.02 -0.33
C MET A 199 0.60 -4.13 -1.28
N MET A 200 1.00 -5.35 -1.64
CA MET A 200 2.07 -5.60 -2.62
C MET A 200 1.73 -5.09 -4.03
N ALA A 201 0.48 -5.26 -4.48
CA ALA A 201 0.00 -4.80 -5.78
C ALA A 201 -0.18 -3.27 -5.83
N SER A 202 -0.56 -2.65 -4.71
CA SER A 202 -0.64 -1.19 -4.60
C SER A 202 0.74 -0.53 -4.72
N VAL A 203 1.79 -1.26 -4.29
CA VAL A 203 3.20 -0.89 -4.46
C VAL A 203 3.68 -1.20 -5.88
N ASN A 204 3.30 -2.35 -6.45
CA ASN A 204 3.82 -2.83 -7.74
C ASN A 204 3.03 -2.38 -8.99
N ALA A 205 2.10 -1.42 -8.89
CA ALA A 205 1.39 -0.88 -10.07
C ALA A 205 2.31 -0.20 -11.11
N TYR A 206 3.62 -0.22 -10.88
CA TYR A 206 4.68 0.37 -11.70
C TYR A 206 5.22 -0.55 -12.82
N GLN A 207 5.06 -1.87 -12.74
CA GLN A 207 5.88 -2.80 -13.55
C GLN A 207 5.38 -3.12 -14.97
N ASP A 208 4.16 -2.77 -15.37
CA ASP A 208 3.61 -3.23 -16.67
C ASP A 208 4.03 -2.39 -17.90
N PHE A 209 4.95 -1.42 -17.79
CA PHE A 209 5.28 -0.52 -18.92
C PHE A 209 6.75 -0.49 -19.34
N ASP A 210 7.67 -1.16 -18.62
CA ASP A 210 9.12 -1.07 -18.91
C ASP A 210 9.61 -2.12 -19.92
N ASP A 211 8.86 -3.21 -20.15
CA ASP A 211 9.31 -4.30 -21.03
C ASP A 211 9.20 -3.96 -22.53
N ASP A 212 8.40 -2.96 -22.92
CA ASP A 212 8.25 -2.56 -24.33
C ASP A 212 9.16 -1.39 -24.77
N ALA A 213 9.81 -0.70 -23.82
CA ALA A 213 10.61 0.50 -24.11
C ALA A 213 12.11 0.22 -24.36
N SER A 214 12.61 -0.96 -23.99
CA SER A 214 14.04 -1.28 -23.99
C SER A 214 14.64 -1.66 -25.36
N ILE A 215 13.85 -1.74 -26.44
CA ILE A 215 14.31 -2.31 -27.73
C ILE A 215 14.77 -1.28 -28.80
N SER A 216 14.78 0.05 -28.57
CA SER A 216 15.13 0.98 -29.68
C SER A 216 16.07 2.17 -29.41
N ILE A 217 16.90 2.09 -28.38
CA ILE A 217 17.96 3.09 -28.11
C ILE A 217 19.31 2.60 -28.66
N GLU A 218 19.37 2.29 -29.96
CA GLU A 218 20.65 2.19 -30.65
C GLU A 218 20.64 3.03 -31.93
N SER A 219 21.54 4.02 -31.97
CA SER A 219 22.21 4.55 -33.18
C SER A 219 21.64 5.72 -34.01
N ARG A 220 20.78 6.63 -33.52
CA ARG A 220 20.46 7.85 -34.32
C ARG A 220 20.32 9.14 -33.53
N CYS A 221 21.44 9.71 -33.09
CA CYS A 221 21.63 11.14 -32.85
C CYS A 221 23.14 11.45 -32.80
N TYR A 222 23.78 11.46 -33.98
CA TYR A 222 24.92 12.33 -34.26
C TYR A 222 24.54 13.18 -35.47
#